data_AF-A0A2U1WR23-F1
#
_entry.id   AF-A0A2U1WR23-F1
#
_cell.length_a   1.000
_cell.length_b   1.000
_cell.length_c   1.000
_cell.angle_alpha   90.00
_cell.angle_beta   90.00
_cell.angle_gamma   90.00
#
_symmetry.space_group_name_H-M   'P 1'
#
loop_
_entity.id
_entity.type
_entity.pdbx_description
1 polymer ?
#
loop_
_entity_poly.entity_id
_entity_poly.type
_entity_poly.pdbx_seq_one_letter_code
_entity_poly.pdbx_strand_id
1 'polypeptide(L)'
;MKLTEAQARLANDMLAGTKLIRGDITGAFYLSRPSGELASVSGVMVHRMIDKGALHSTGRRDSRNGHIYALTAAGREWLRDASQPTGQHKGDE
;
A
#
# COMPACT_ATOMS: atom_id res chain seq x y z
N MET A 1 -14.90 1.63 -3.94
CA MET A 1 -14.08 1.54 -5.17
C MET A 1 -13.12 0.38 -4.99
N LYS A 2 -12.97 -0.54 -5.94
CA LYS A 2 -12.08 -1.71 -5.79
C LYS A 2 -10.62 -1.32 -6.06
N LEU A 3 -9.69 -1.83 -5.26
CA LEU A 3 -8.25 -1.73 -5.52
C LEU A 3 -7.88 -2.55 -6.76
N THR A 4 -6.88 -2.11 -7.51
CA THR A 4 -6.23 -2.97 -8.51
C THR A 4 -5.41 -4.05 -7.82
N GLU A 5 -5.08 -5.14 -8.51
CA GLU A 5 -4.25 -6.22 -7.95
C GLU A 5 -2.91 -5.71 -7.40
N ALA A 6 -2.26 -4.78 -8.14
CA ALA A 6 -1.02 -4.16 -7.69
C ALA A 6 -1.18 -3.34 -6.39
N GLN A 7 -2.32 -2.66 -6.22
CA GLN A 7 -2.62 -1.91 -5.00
C GLN A 7 -2.93 -2.85 -3.82
N ALA A 8 -3.66 -3.94 -4.08
CA ALA A 8 -3.94 -4.96 -3.08
C ALA A 8 -2.65 -5.64 -2.62
N ARG A 9 -1.73 -5.96 -3.54
CA ARG A 9 -0.42 -6.52 -3.21
C ARG A 9 0.41 -5.56 -2.36
N LEU A 10 0.52 -4.29 -2.77
CA LEU A 10 1.21 -3.26 -1.98
C LEU A 10 0.68 -3.20 -0.54
N ALA A 11 -0.64 -3.14 -0.39
CA ALA A 11 -1.25 -2.98 0.91
C ALA A 11 -1.14 -4.26 1.77
N ASN A 12 -1.18 -5.46 1.16
CA ASN A 12 -0.85 -6.72 1.85
C ASN A 12 0.60 -6.76 2.33
N ASP A 13 1.56 -6.34 1.51
CA ASP A 13 2.97 -6.25 1.92
C ASP A 13 3.13 -5.33 3.14
N MET A 14 2.39 -4.21 3.17
CA MET A 14 2.37 -3.28 4.30
C MET A 14 1.77 -3.88 5.57
N LEU A 15 0.69 -4.68 5.45
CA LEU A 15 0.11 -5.40 6.59
C LEU A 15 1.05 -6.47 7.15
N ALA A 16 1.88 -7.09 6.30
CA ALA A 16 2.92 -8.04 6.71
C ALA A 16 4.14 -7.38 7.39
N GLY A 17 4.10 -6.06 7.63
CA GLY A 17 5.16 -5.32 8.31
C GLY A 17 6.19 -4.65 7.39
N THR A 18 5.96 -4.66 6.08
CA THR A 18 6.80 -3.92 5.12
C THR A 18 6.49 -2.43 5.21
N LYS A 19 7.51 -1.59 5.30
CA LYS A 19 7.32 -0.13 5.37
C LYS A 19 7.22 0.45 3.96
N LEU A 20 6.21 1.27 3.70
CA LEU A 20 6.22 2.14 2.52
C LEU A 20 6.96 3.43 2.86
N ILE A 21 8.00 3.74 2.09
CA ILE A 21 8.90 4.86 2.34
C ILE A 21 8.96 5.75 1.10
N ARG A 22 8.92 7.07 1.29
CA ARG A 22 9.26 8.05 0.25
C ARG A 22 10.70 8.53 0.45
N GLY A 23 11.55 8.32 -0.55
CA GLY A 23 12.93 8.77 -0.55
C GLY A 23 13.04 10.29 -0.54
N ASP A 24 13.85 10.83 0.38
CA ASP A 24 14.04 12.29 0.51
C ASP A 24 14.81 12.86 -0.69
N ILE A 25 15.78 12.11 -1.21
CA ILE A 25 16.65 12.54 -2.31
C ILE A 25 15.96 12.32 -3.66
N THR A 26 15.39 11.14 -3.86
CA THR A 26 14.82 10.73 -5.16
C THR A 26 13.36 11.11 -5.32
N GLY A 27 12.65 11.36 -4.22
CA GLY A 27 11.19 11.52 -4.21
C GLY A 27 10.41 10.26 -4.52
N ALA A 28 11.08 9.14 -4.83
CA ALA A 28 10.47 7.88 -5.23
C ALA A 28 9.96 7.07 -4.02
N PHE A 29 9.04 6.14 -4.29
CA PHE A 29 8.46 5.29 -3.26
C PHE A 29 9.07 3.88 -3.30
N TYR A 30 9.32 3.34 -2.11
CA TYR A 30 9.93 2.04 -1.93
C TYR A 30 9.22 1.25 -0.84
N LEU A 31 9.15 -0.06 -1.00
CA LEU A 31 8.84 -1.01 0.06
C LEU A 31 10.14 -1.45 0.72
N SER A 32 10.25 -1.23 2.03
CA SER A 32 11.35 -1.69 2.85
C SER A 32 10.91 -2.87 3.70
N ARG A 33 11.44 -4.05 3.37
CA ARG A 33 11.17 -5.30 4.09
C ARG A 33 11.97 -5.35 5.39
N PRO A 34 11.54 -6.16 6.38
CA PRO A 34 12.30 -6.38 7.62
C PRO A 34 13.73 -6.89 7.37
N SER A 35 13.97 -7.60 6.27
CA SER A 35 15.29 -8.05 5.82
C SER A 35 16.23 -6.91 5.38
N GLY A 36 15.71 -5.69 5.20
CA GLY A 36 16.45 -4.54 4.67
C GLY A 36 16.39 -4.39 3.15
N GLU A 37 15.77 -5.32 2.44
CA GLU A 37 15.55 -5.24 0.99
C GLU A 37 14.62 -4.07 0.63
N LEU A 38 14.95 -3.36 -0.44
CA LEU A 38 14.14 -2.29 -1.01
C LEU A 38 13.58 -2.70 -2.38
N ALA A 39 12.27 -2.54 -2.56
CA ALA A 39 11.61 -2.73 -3.84
C ALA A 39 10.90 -1.44 -4.28
N SER A 40 11.18 -0.97 -5.50
CA SER A 40 10.55 0.24 -6.06
C SER A 40 9.06 0.05 -6.27
N VAL A 41 8.29 1.08 -5.96
CA VAL A 41 6.84 1.12 -6.15
C VAL A 41 6.47 2.27 -7.07
N SER A 42 5.45 2.07 -7.90
CA SER A 42 4.92 3.13 -8.76
C SER A 42 4.43 4.33 -7.93
N GLY A 43 5.10 5.47 -8.08
CA GLY A 43 4.72 6.69 -7.38
C GLY A 43 3.33 7.20 -7.76
N VAL A 44 2.92 7.03 -9.03
CA VAL A 44 1.56 7.38 -9.49
C VAL A 44 0.50 6.57 -8.74
N MET A 45 0.76 5.28 -8.52
CA MET A 45 -0.15 4.42 -7.77
C MET A 45 -0.25 4.86 -6.30
N VAL A 46 0.89 5.17 -5.67
CA VAL A 46 0.94 5.60 -4.27
C VAL A 46 0.26 6.95 -4.08
N HIS A 47 0.51 7.93 -4.95
CA HIS A 47 -0.21 9.21 -4.91
C HIS A 47 -1.72 9.02 -5.04
N ARG A 48 -2.20 8.19 -5.99
CA ARG A 48 -3.62 7.88 -6.09
C ARG A 48 -4.21 7.24 -4.84
N MET A 49 -3.42 6.48 -4.07
CA MET A 49 -3.86 5.91 -2.80
C MET A 49 -3.88 6.96 -1.68
N ILE A 50 -2.95 7.91 -1.69
CA ILE A 50 -2.94 9.06 -0.77
C ILE A 50 -4.13 9.98 -1.04
N ASP A 51 -4.36 10.38 -2.28
CA ASP A 51 -5.48 11.26 -2.68
C ASP A 51 -6.85 10.69 -2.28
N LYS A 52 -6.90 9.36 -2.26
CA LYS A 52 -8.06 8.57 -1.88
C LYS A 52 -8.20 8.32 -0.38
N GLY A 53 -7.26 8.80 0.42
CA GLY A 53 -7.24 8.60 1.86
C GLY A 53 -6.93 7.17 2.30
N ALA A 54 -6.40 6.31 1.42
CA ALA A 54 -6.00 4.95 1.78
C ALA A 54 -4.62 4.89 2.45
N LEU A 55 -3.77 5.88 2.16
CA LEU A 55 -2.45 6.04 2.76
C LEU A 55 -2.29 7.42 3.37
N HIS A 56 -1.49 7.51 4.42
CA HIS A 56 -1.09 8.79 5.00
C HIS A 56 0.38 8.75 5.42
N SER A 57 1.02 9.92 5.44
CA SER A 57 2.33 10.07 6.06
C SER A 57 2.18 9.91 7.58
N THR A 58 3.08 9.15 8.19
CA THR A 58 3.10 8.94 9.64
C THR A 58 3.83 10.06 10.39
N GLY A 59 4.48 10.98 9.66
CA GLY A 59 5.43 11.95 10.23
C GLY A 59 6.75 11.34 10.71
N ARG A 60 6.85 10.00 10.77
CA ARG A 60 8.09 9.31 11.14
C ARG A 60 9.02 9.21 9.94
N ARG A 61 10.31 9.28 10.22
CA ARG A 61 11.38 9.16 9.24
C ARG A 61 12.16 7.87 9.50
N ASP A 62 12.36 7.10 8.44
CA ASP A 62 13.39 6.08 8.37
C ASP A 62 14.73 6.78 8.10
N SER A 63 15.67 6.64 9.04
CA SER A 63 16.96 7.35 9.01
C SER A 63 17.80 7.02 7.77
N ARG A 64 17.53 5.90 7.12
CA ARG A 64 18.25 5.46 5.92
C ARG A 64 17.54 5.87 4.64
N ASN A 65 16.21 5.81 4.62
CA ASN A 65 15.46 5.77 3.37
C ASN A 65 14.41 6.87 3.20
N GLY A 66 14.05 7.65 4.24
CA GLY A 66 13.12 8.79 4.12
C GLY A 66 11.81 8.65 4.88
N HIS A 67 10.72 9.26 4.40
CA HIS A 67 9.47 9.37 5.16
C HIS A 67 8.58 8.13 5.10
N ILE A 68 8.06 7.68 6.25
CA ILE A 68 7.25 6.47 6.36
C ILE A 68 5.76 6.78 6.18
N TYR A 69 5.10 5.98 5.35
CA TYR A 69 3.65 6.00 5.11
C TYR A 69 2.97 4.75 5.69
N ALA A 70 1.73 4.91 6.11
CA ALA A 70 0.92 3.83 6.67
C ALA A 70 -0.47 3.75 6.02
N LEU A 71 -1.06 2.55 6.07
CA LEU A 71 -2.45 2.33 5.71
C LEU A 71 -3.39 2.96 6.73
N THR A 72 -4.33 3.75 6.24
CA THR A 72 -5.46 4.26 7.04
C THR A 72 -6.47 3.15 7.34
N ALA A 73 -7.49 3.43 8.15
CA ALA A 73 -8.61 2.51 8.32
C ALA A 73 -9.32 2.24 6.98
N ALA A 74 -9.60 3.28 6.20
CA ALA A 74 -10.19 3.17 4.86
C ALA A 74 -9.32 2.32 3.92
N GLY A 75 -7.99 2.49 3.94
CA GLY A 75 -7.08 1.67 3.14
C GLY A 75 -7.13 0.17 3.49
N ARG A 76 -7.38 -0.18 4.76
CA ARG A 76 -7.54 -1.57 5.22
C ARG A 76 -8.90 -2.14 4.85
N GLU A 77 -9.96 -1.34 4.89
CA GLU A 77 -11.28 -1.77 4.43
C GLU A 77 -11.29 -2.05 2.93
N TRP A 78 -10.62 -1.21 2.14
CA TRP A 78 -10.50 -1.41 0.68
C TRP A 78 -9.74 -2.70 0.33
N LEU A 79 -8.77 -3.07 1.16
CA LEU A 79 -8.10 -4.36 1.08
C LEU A 79 -9.05 -5.52 1.36
N ARG A 80 -9.84 -5.42 2.44
CA ARG A 80 -10.84 -6.44 2.80
C ARG A 80 -11.79 -6.67 1.64
N ASP A 81 -12.34 -5.61 1.06
CA ASP A 81 -13.26 -5.67 -0.09
C ASP A 81 -12.61 -6.23 -1.36
N ALA A 82 -11.31 -5.97 -1.57
CA ALA A 82 -10.55 -6.52 -2.71
C ALA A 82 -10.16 -7.99 -2.51
N SER A 83 -9.96 -8.42 -1.27
CA SER A 83 -9.59 -9.79 -0.91
C SER A 83 -10.79 -10.74 -0.78
N GLN A 84 -12.00 -10.20 -0.69
CA GLN A 84 -13.20 -11.01 -0.78
C GLN A 84 -13.30 -11.59 -2.20
N PRO A 85 -13.40 -12.92 -2.36
CA PRO A 85 -13.79 -13.46 -3.65
C PRO A 85 -15.13 -12.82 -3.97
N THR A 86 -15.22 -12.08 -5.08
CA THR A 86 -16.52 -11.71 -5.62
C THR A 86 -17.27 -13.03 -5.74
N GLY A 87 -18.31 -13.20 -4.92
CA GLY A 87 -19.04 -14.46 -4.81
C GLY A 87 -19.26 -15.02 -6.20
N GLN A 88 -18.79 -16.24 -6.40
CA GLN A 88 -19.08 -16.97 -7.61
C GLN A 88 -20.59 -16.90 -7.85
N HIS A 89 -20.91 -16.64 -9.11
CA HIS A 89 -22.20 -16.75 -9.75
C HIS A 89 -23.12 -17.74 -9.04
N LYS A 90 -24.27 -17.25 -8.56
CA LYS A 90 -25.41 -18.11 -8.24
C LYS A 90 -25.95 -18.62 -9.59
N GLY A 91 -25.43 -19.75 -10.04
CA GLY A 91 -26.08 -20.59 -11.03
C GLY A 91 -26.90 -21.64 -10.30
N ASP A 92 -28.06 -21.22 -9.78
CA ASP A 92 -29.17 -22.14 -9.53
C ASP A 92 -30.00 -22.13 -10.82
N GLU A 93 -29.79 -23.13 -11.66
CA GLU A 93 -30.74 -23.53 -12.71
C GLU A 93 -31.26 -24.93 -12.38
#